data_AF-A0A3N1GTA6-F1
#
_entry.id   AF-A0A3N1GTA6-F1
#
_cell.length_a   1.000
_cell.length_b   1.000
_cell.length_c   1.000
_cell.angle_alpha   90.00
_cell.angle_beta   90.00
_cell.angle_gamma   90.00
#
_symmetry.space_group_name_H-M   'P 1'
#
loop_
_entity.id
_entity.type
_entity.pdbx_description
1 polymer ?
#
loop_
_entity_poly.entity_id
_entity_poly.type
_entity_poly.pdbx_seq_one_letter_code
_entity_poly.pdbx_strand_id
1 'polypeptide(L)'
;MDTTDDVYAELTEAQRTELDRRFDHHPPADEETAARHARWRAEVKHLAAVAMRELPNGRETSLVLTALDDVLWRGTAAIARPPMRDARPAA
;
A
#
# COMPACT_ATOMS: atom_id res chain seq x y z
N MET A 1 -4.68 -3.88 -19.32
CA MET A 1 -3.35 -4.40 -18.95
C MET A 1 -3.55 -4.98 -17.56
N ASP A 2 -3.57 -6.30 -17.46
CA ASP A 2 -3.75 -6.99 -16.19
C ASP A 2 -2.40 -6.94 -15.46
N THR A 3 -2.15 -5.84 -14.77
CA THR A 3 -0.92 -5.60 -14.00
C THR A 3 -1.07 -6.12 -12.58
N THR A 4 -1.86 -7.18 -12.40
CA THR A 4 -1.76 -8.07 -11.22
C THR A 4 -0.68 -9.11 -11.48
N ASP A 5 0.42 -8.65 -12.07
CA ASP A 5 1.69 -9.37 -12.09
C ASP A 5 1.97 -9.73 -10.63
N ASP A 6 2.16 -11.02 -10.35
CA ASP A 6 2.16 -11.58 -9.01
C ASP A 6 2.92 -10.64 -8.06
N VAL A 7 2.22 -10.03 -7.09
CA VAL A 7 2.78 -9.02 -6.18
C VAL A 7 4.04 -9.56 -5.51
N TYR A 8 4.15 -10.88 -5.38
CA TYR A 8 5.28 -11.53 -4.77
C TYR A 8 6.28 -12.12 -5.77
N ALA A 9 6.09 -11.97 -7.09
CA ALA A 9 7.02 -12.43 -8.11
C ALA A 9 8.44 -11.97 -7.78
N GLU A 10 9.39 -12.89 -7.90
CA GLU A 10 10.82 -12.64 -7.72
C GLU A 10 11.25 -12.13 -6.32
N LEU A 11 10.31 -12.05 -5.37
CA LEU A 11 10.63 -11.73 -3.98
C LEU A 11 11.13 -12.98 -3.23
N THR A 12 12.18 -12.80 -2.44
CA THR A 12 12.61 -13.77 -1.43
C THR A 12 11.56 -13.94 -0.34
N GLU A 13 11.59 -15.06 0.38
CA GLU A 13 10.67 -15.31 1.50
C GLU A 13 10.72 -14.20 2.57
N ALA A 14 11.91 -13.67 2.86
CA ALA A 14 12.10 -12.56 3.78
C ALA A 14 11.43 -11.27 3.28
N GLN A 15 11.54 -10.97 1.98
CA GLN A 15 10.86 -9.83 1.37
C GLN A 15 9.34 -9.99 1.37
N ARG A 16 8.81 -11.19 1.07
CA ARG A 16 7.36 -11.46 1.14
C ARG A 16 6.82 -11.23 2.55
N THR A 17 7.53 -11.78 3.55
CA THR A 17 7.17 -11.62 4.97
C THR A 17 7.18 -10.15 5.39
N GLU A 18 8.21 -9.39 5.01
CA GLU A 18 8.28 -7.96 5.33
C GLU A 18 7.20 -7.16 4.60
N LEU A 19 6.88 -7.50 3.35
CA LEU A 19 5.83 -6.87 2.58
C LEU A 19 4.46 -7.08 3.25
N ASP A 20 4.13 -8.31 3.64
CA ASP A 20 2.89 -8.60 4.36
C ASP A 20 2.85 -7.88 5.71
N ARG A 21 3.94 -7.93 6.47
CA ARG A 21 4.03 -7.28 7.78
C ARG A 21 3.78 -5.77 7.72
N ARG A 22 4.24 -5.10 6.67
CA ARG A 22 4.06 -3.65 6.50
C ARG A 22 2.68 -3.29 5.98
N PHE A 23 2.18 -3.99 4.97
CA PHE A 23 1.05 -3.50 4.17
C PHE A 23 -0.28 -4.22 4.45
N ASP A 24 -0.27 -5.34 5.18
CA ASP A 24 -1.49 -6.05 5.56
C ASP A 24 -1.95 -5.65 6.97
N HIS A 25 -3.00 -4.83 7.01
CA HIS A 25 -3.64 -4.38 8.24
C HIS A 25 -5.06 -4.92 8.40
N HIS A 26 -5.54 -4.98 9.64
CA HIS A 26 -6.92 -5.38 9.91
C HIS A 26 -7.91 -4.46 9.16
N PRO A 27 -8.92 -5.02 8.47
CA PRO A 27 -9.96 -4.22 7.84
C PRO A 27 -10.90 -3.59 8.88
N PRO A 28 -11.55 -2.46 8.58
CA PRO A 28 -12.65 -1.94 9.37
C PRO A 28 -13.89 -2.85 9.27
N ALA A 29 -14.81 -2.74 10.22
CA ALA A 29 -16.05 -3.52 10.23
C ALA A 29 -17.05 -3.11 9.12
N ASP A 30 -16.97 -1.86 8.67
CA ASP A 30 -17.80 -1.35 7.58
C ASP A 30 -17.32 -1.89 6.23
N GLU A 31 -18.20 -2.59 5.50
CA GLU A 31 -17.86 -3.28 4.25
C GLU A 31 -17.43 -2.32 3.14
N GLU A 32 -18.06 -1.15 3.03
CA GLU A 32 -17.72 -0.16 2.00
C GLU A 32 -16.32 0.42 2.23
N THR A 33 -16.05 0.84 3.47
CA THR A 33 -14.74 1.35 3.89
C THR A 33 -13.69 0.25 3.74
N ALA A 34 -14.00 -0.99 4.12
CA ALA A 34 -13.10 -2.13 3.97
C ALA A 34 -12.73 -2.39 2.50
N ALA A 35 -13.70 -2.35 1.59
CA ALA A 35 -13.44 -2.50 0.16
C ALA A 35 -12.56 -1.37 -0.39
N ARG A 36 -12.77 -0.13 0.05
CA ARG A 36 -11.95 1.03 -0.33
C ARG A 36 -10.52 0.92 0.23
N HIS A 37 -10.37 0.51 1.49
CA HIS A 37 -9.07 0.24 2.10
C HIS A 37 -8.33 -0.88 1.39
N ALA A 38 -9.02 -1.98 1.05
CA ALA A 38 -8.42 -3.12 0.36
C ALA A 38 -7.85 -2.71 -1.02
N ARG A 39 -8.61 -1.94 -1.81
CA ARG A 39 -8.12 -1.41 -3.09
C ARG A 39 -6.90 -0.51 -2.90
N TRP A 40 -6.96 0.44 -1.97
CA TRP A 40 -5.83 1.33 -1.69
C TRP A 40 -4.57 0.57 -1.21
N ARG A 41 -4.74 -0.40 -0.31
CA ARG A 41 -3.65 -1.24 0.20
C ARG A 41 -3.01 -2.06 -0.91
N ALA A 42 -3.81 -2.64 -1.80
CA ALA A 42 -3.29 -3.43 -2.92
C ALA A 42 -2.35 -2.61 -3.82
N GLU A 43 -2.74 -1.38 -4.17
CA GLU A 43 -1.92 -0.49 -5.01
C GLU A 43 -0.59 -0.11 -4.33
N VAL A 44 -0.64 0.28 -3.05
CA VAL A 44 0.58 0.65 -2.31
C VAL A 44 1.49 -0.56 -2.11
N LYS A 45 0.92 -1.74 -1.80
CA LYS A 45 1.66 -2.99 -1.65
C LYS A 45 2.32 -3.41 -2.95
N HIS A 46 1.62 -3.28 -4.08
CA HIS A 46 2.20 -3.53 -5.40
C HIS A 46 3.41 -2.62 -5.67
N LEU A 47 3.29 -1.31 -5.40
CA LEU A 47 4.42 -0.39 -5.57
C LEU A 47 5.59 -0.72 -4.63
N ALA A 48 5.32 -1.15 -3.41
CA ALA A 48 6.36 -1.60 -2.48
C ALA A 48 7.08 -2.86 -2.98
N ALA A 49 6.36 -3.81 -3.58
CA ALA A 49 6.95 -4.99 -4.21
C ALA A 49 7.82 -4.61 -5.41
N VAL A 50 7.37 -3.68 -6.26
CA VAL A 50 8.18 -3.13 -7.36
C VAL A 50 9.47 -2.51 -6.80
N ALA A 51 9.38 -1.72 -5.73
CA ALA A 51 10.56 -1.12 -5.10
C ALA A 51 11.55 -2.18 -4.58
N MET A 52 11.06 -3.29 -4.02
CA MET A 52 11.92 -4.40 -3.55
C MET A 52 12.62 -5.16 -4.68
N ARG A 53 12.04 -5.19 -5.89
CA ARG A 53 12.63 -5.82 -7.08
C ARG A 53 13.64 -4.92 -7.78
N GLU A 54 13.25 -3.66 -8.01
CA GLU A 54 13.97 -2.77 -8.91
C GLU A 54 15.07 -1.97 -8.23
N LEU A 55 14.94 -1.69 -6.93
CA LEU A 55 15.89 -0.85 -6.22
C LEU A 55 17.01 -1.68 -5.58
N PRO A 56 18.27 -1.21 -5.64
CA PRO A 56 19.37 -1.87 -4.94
C PRO A 56 19.09 -1.99 -3.43
N ASN A 57 19.51 -3.10 -2.83
CA ASN A 57 19.40 -3.26 -1.38
C ASN A 57 20.24 -2.20 -0.65
N GLY A 58 19.61 -1.43 0.24
CA GLY A 58 20.28 -0.33 0.91
C GLY A 58 19.36 0.53 1.78
N ARG A 59 19.96 1.61 2.30
CA ARG A 59 19.27 2.60 3.14
C ARG A 59 18.15 3.27 2.37
N GLU A 60 18.39 3.62 1.11
CA GLU A 60 17.47 4.34 0.25
C GLU A 60 16.21 3.51 -0.01
N THR A 61 16.36 2.23 -0.31
CA THR A 61 15.21 1.30 -0.46
C THR A 61 14.42 1.17 0.83
N SER A 62 15.10 1.12 1.99
CA SER A 62 14.42 1.12 3.28
C SER A 62 13.61 2.40 3.51
N LEU A 63 14.14 3.56 3.10
CA LEU A 63 13.44 4.84 3.18
C LEU A 63 12.24 4.91 2.23
N VAL A 64 12.36 4.37 1.02
CA VAL A 64 11.24 4.25 0.08
C VAL A 64 10.12 3.41 0.69
N LEU A 65 10.43 2.23 1.25
CA LEU A 65 9.43 1.38 1.89
C LEU A 65 8.77 2.04 3.10
N THR A 66 9.51 2.85 3.87
CA THR A 66 8.93 3.63 4.97
C THR A 66 8.01 4.74 4.46
N ALA A 67 8.39 5.43 3.39
CA ALA A 67 7.53 6.45 2.79
C ALA A 67 6.23 5.85 2.22
N LEU A 68 6.30 4.64 1.66
CA LEU A 68 5.12 3.93 1.17
C LEU A 68 4.20 3.48 2.32
N ASP A 69 4.74 3.08 3.46
CA ASP A 69 3.95 2.81 4.67
C ASP A 69 3.20 4.08 5.16
N ASP A 70 3.87 5.24 5.17
CA ASP A 70 3.23 6.52 5.47
C ASP A 70 2.10 6.85 4.47
N VAL A 71 2.31 6.58 3.18
CA VAL A 71 1.29 6.75 2.13
C VAL A 71 0.09 5.84 2.41
N LEU A 72 0.34 4.58 2.76
CA LEU A 72 -0.70 3.62 3.12
C LEU A 72 -1.56 4.15 4.28
N TRP A 73 -0.91 4.56 5.37
CA TRP A 73 -1.57 5.03 6.57
C TRP A 73 -2.39 6.29 6.31
N ARG A 74 -1.81 7.29 5.61
CA ARG A 74 -2.49 8.54 5.29
C ARG A 74 -3.68 8.34 4.35
N GLY A 75 -3.56 7.50 3.33
CA GLY A 75 -4.65 7.23 2.41
C GLY A 75 -5.80 6.46 3.08
N THR A 76 -5.48 5.47 3.91
CA THR A 76 -6.47 4.74 4.73
C THR A 76 -7.21 5.70 5.67
N ALA A 77 -6.50 6.62 6.31
CA ALA A 77 -7.10 7.65 7.18
C ALA A 77 -7.98 8.63 6.39
N ALA A 78 -7.59 9.02 5.17
CA ALA A 78 -8.41 9.88 4.32
C ALA A 78 -9.71 9.20 3.90
N ILE A 79 -9.69 7.89 3.62
CA ILE A 79 -10.89 7.09 3.32
C ILE A 79 -11.85 7.02 4.51
N ALA A 80 -11.31 6.89 5.73
CA ALA A 80 -12.10 6.73 6.95
C ALA A 80 -12.67 8.05 7.50
N ARG A 81 -12.23 9.21 7.01
CA ARG A 81 -12.66 10.53 7.48
C ARG A 81 -13.80 11.08 6.63
N PRO A 82 -14.71 11.90 7.21
CA PRO A 82 -15.71 12.60 6.43
C PRO A 82 -15.04 13.55 5.42
N PRO A 83 -15.67 13.79 4.25
CA PRO A 83 -15.16 14.74 3.28
C PRO A 83 -15.08 16.14 3.91
N MET A 84 -13.99 16.86 3.63
CA MET A 84 -13.89 18.25 4.05
C MET A 84 -14.96 19.08 3.32
N ARG A 85 -15.56 20.04 4.02
CA ARG A 85 -16.70 20.86 3.55
C ARG A 85 -16.48 21.50 2.17
N ASP A 86 -15.23 21.82 1.83
CA ASP A 86 -14.85 22.47 0.56
C ASP A 86 -13.74 21.68 -0.18
N ALA A 87 -13.72 20.34 0.00
CA ALA A 87 -12.77 19.49 -0.71
C ALA A 87 -12.96 19.59 -2.23
N ARG A 88 -11.84 19.62 -2.97
CA ARG A 88 -11.88 19.45 -4.42
C ARG A 88 -12.50 18.08 -4.73
N PRO A 89 -13.42 17.98 -5.72
CA PRO A 89 -13.92 16.68 -6.16
C PRO A 89 -12.76 15.80 -6.61
N ALA A 90 -12.89 14.49 -6.38
CA ALA A 90 -12.02 13.53 -7.04
C ALA A 90 -12.11 13.72 -8.57
N ALA A 91 -10.96 13.64 -9.25
CA ALA A 91 -10.87 13.80 -10.69
C ALA A 91 -11.49 12.62 -11.44
#